data_AF-A0AAE8QXN2-F1
#
_entry.id   AF-A0AAE8QXN2-F1
#
_cell.length_a   1.000
_cell.length_b   1.000
_cell.length_c   1.000
_cell.angle_alpha   90.00
_cell.angle_beta   90.00
_cell.angle_gamma   90.00
#
_symmetry.space_group_name_H-M   'P 1'
#
loop_
_entity.id
_entity.type
_entity.pdbx_description
1 polymer ?
#
loop_
_entity_poly.entity_id
_entity_poly.type
_entity_poly.pdbx_seq_one_letter_code
_entity_poly.pdbx_strand_id
1 'polypeptide(L)'
;MKSLEECQRTDIDEAGFVWCGCGTANAEAEGITLSRLDVGVYVLTGSAGLASEGWQLLPPMDPGGMGELGVVEAEQTESGGLTIRLYKQKYMLSDGGEIVKTKGEPMDVPVNSWIDVRLDMPTDSIFKCSQQRLQSDEES
;
A
#
# COMPACT_ATOMS: atom_id res chain seq x y z
N MET A 1 2.03 4.82 -7.84
CA MET A 1 2.14 4.80 -9.32
C MET A 1 1.52 6.07 -9.87
N LYS A 2 1.92 6.53 -11.06
CA LYS A 2 1.42 7.78 -11.65
C LYS A 2 0.08 7.60 -12.39
N SER A 3 -0.12 6.49 -13.10
CA SER A 3 -1.37 6.19 -13.81
C SER A 3 -1.46 4.70 -14.21
N LEU A 4 -2.67 4.24 -14.56
CA LEU A 4 -2.91 2.91 -15.14
C LEU A 4 -2.12 2.70 -16.45
N GLU A 5 -2.07 3.72 -17.30
CA GLU A 5 -1.45 3.67 -18.63
C GLU A 5 0.07 3.47 -18.58
N GLU A 6 0.70 3.79 -17.45
CA GLU A 6 2.13 3.61 -17.22
C GLU A 6 2.45 2.30 -16.48
N CYS A 7 1.44 1.57 -16.00
CA CYS A 7 1.63 0.32 -15.28
C CYS A 7 2.17 -0.79 -16.20
N GLN A 8 3.26 -1.44 -15.79
CA GLN A 8 3.85 -2.57 -16.53
C GLN A 8 3.62 -3.93 -15.84
N ARG A 9 2.90 -3.94 -14.70
CA ARG A 9 2.51 -5.15 -13.97
C ARG A 9 1.27 -5.75 -14.62
N THR A 10 1.42 -6.90 -15.26
CA THR A 10 0.32 -7.62 -15.92
C THR A 10 -0.57 -8.39 -14.95
N ASP A 11 -0.08 -8.65 -13.74
CA ASP A 11 -0.79 -9.40 -12.71
C ASP A 11 -1.80 -8.55 -11.92
N ILE A 12 -1.79 -7.23 -12.13
CA ILE A 12 -2.88 -6.36 -11.64
C ILE A 12 -4.22 -6.73 -12.29
N ASP A 13 -4.19 -7.25 -13.53
CA ASP A 13 -5.37 -7.73 -14.22
C ASP A 13 -5.78 -9.16 -13.81
N GLU A 14 -5.12 -9.76 -12.80
CA GLU A 14 -5.56 -11.03 -12.23
C GLU A 14 -6.91 -10.90 -11.53
N ALA A 15 -7.71 -11.98 -11.61
CA ALA A 15 -9.01 -12.04 -10.98
C ALA A 15 -8.89 -11.88 -9.46
N GLY A 16 -9.36 -10.75 -8.92
CA GLY A 16 -9.39 -10.49 -7.49
C GLY A 16 -8.96 -9.08 -7.08
N PHE A 17 -8.34 -8.33 -8.00
CA PHE A 17 -7.95 -6.94 -7.77
C PHE A 17 -8.79 -5.97 -8.61
N VAL A 18 -9.14 -4.82 -8.02
CA VAL A 18 -9.90 -3.75 -8.67
C VAL A 18 -9.14 -2.44 -8.51
N TRP A 19 -9.07 -1.66 -9.58
CA TRP A 19 -8.47 -0.33 -9.55
C TRP A 19 -9.23 0.62 -8.64
N CYS A 20 -8.51 1.28 -7.74
CA CYS A 20 -9.05 2.22 -6.76
C CYS A 20 -8.37 3.60 -6.86
N GLY A 21 -8.07 4.06 -8.08
CA GLY A 21 -7.30 5.27 -8.35
C GLY A 21 -5.91 4.92 -8.88
N CYS A 22 -4.84 5.32 -8.20
CA CYS A 22 -3.46 5.06 -8.66
C CYS A 22 -2.87 3.72 -8.16
N GLY A 23 -3.72 2.76 -7.80
CA GLY A 23 -3.36 1.42 -7.31
C GLY A 23 -4.57 0.50 -7.32
N THR A 24 -4.42 -0.68 -6.73
CA THR A 24 -5.44 -1.73 -6.72
C THR A 24 -5.79 -2.18 -5.31
N ALA A 25 -7.03 -2.65 -5.15
CA ALA A 25 -7.55 -3.22 -3.92
C ALA A 25 -8.03 -4.64 -4.19
N ASN A 26 -7.82 -5.56 -3.25
CA ASN A 26 -8.47 -6.86 -3.28
C ASN A 26 -9.91 -6.77 -2.73
N ALA A 27 -10.64 -7.89 -2.73
CA ALA A 27 -12.00 -7.95 -2.20
C ALA A 27 -12.11 -7.56 -0.71
N GLU A 28 -11.10 -7.84 0.11
CA GLU A 28 -11.12 -7.47 1.53
C GLU A 28 -11.05 -5.96 1.74
N ALA A 29 -10.33 -5.26 0.87
CA ALA A 29 -10.15 -3.81 0.89
C ALA A 29 -11.13 -3.05 -0.03
N GLU A 30 -12.26 -3.67 -0.39
CA GLU A 30 -13.26 -3.02 -1.25
C GLU A 30 -13.76 -1.70 -0.63
N GLY A 31 -13.85 -0.65 -1.47
CA GLY A 31 -14.33 0.67 -1.08
C GLY A 31 -13.24 1.67 -0.70
N ILE A 32 -11.95 1.29 -0.71
CA ILE A 32 -10.87 2.27 -0.56
C ILE A 32 -10.70 3.15 -1.80
N THR A 33 -10.05 4.30 -1.63
CA THR A 33 -9.59 5.16 -2.72
C THR A 33 -8.14 5.55 -2.49
N LEU A 34 -7.32 5.51 -3.54
CA LEU A 34 -5.90 5.83 -3.52
C LEU A 34 -5.58 6.92 -4.54
N SER A 35 -5.01 8.03 -4.05
CA SER A 35 -4.63 9.19 -4.86
C SER A 35 -3.15 9.50 -4.71
N ARG A 36 -2.48 9.86 -5.81
CA ARG A 36 -1.13 10.41 -5.78
C ARG A 36 -1.21 11.93 -5.59
N LEU A 37 -0.62 12.46 -4.52
CA LEU A 37 -0.63 13.90 -4.23
C LEU A 37 0.65 14.61 -4.66
N ASP A 38 1.81 13.95 -4.54
CA ASP A 38 3.11 14.46 -4.96
C ASP A 38 4.04 13.30 -5.33
N VAL A 39 5.26 13.58 -5.78
CA VAL A 39 6.30 12.58 -6.04
C VAL A 39 6.51 11.75 -4.79
N GLY A 40 6.20 10.46 -4.89
CA GLY A 40 6.33 9.52 -3.78
C GLY A 40 5.35 9.74 -2.63
N VAL A 41 4.31 10.54 -2.78
CA VAL A 41 3.28 10.77 -1.74
C VAL A 41 1.91 10.33 -2.24
N TYR A 42 1.32 9.40 -1.51
CA TYR A 42 0.01 8.81 -1.81
C TYR A 42 -0.92 8.95 -0.61
N VAL A 43 -2.20 9.18 -0.87
CA VAL A 43 -3.24 9.23 0.17
C VAL A 43 -4.27 8.15 -0.11
N LEU A 44 -4.50 7.33 0.92
CA LEU A 44 -5.49 6.26 0.95
C LEU A 44 -6.63 6.64 1.90
N THR A 45 -7.87 6.53 1.44
CA THR A 45 -9.07 6.76 2.25
C THR A 45 -10.01 5.56 2.18
N GLY A 46 -10.91 5.42 3.15
CA GLY A 46 -11.90 4.34 3.20
C GLY A 46 -11.48 3.12 4.04
N SER A 47 -10.27 3.12 4.62
CA SER A 47 -9.85 2.15 5.62
C SER A 47 -10.03 2.69 7.05
N ALA A 48 -9.88 1.82 8.05
CA ALA A 48 -9.78 2.17 9.46
C ALA A 48 -8.32 2.35 9.93
N GLY A 49 -7.36 2.30 8.99
CA GLY A 49 -5.92 2.40 9.27
C GLY A 49 -5.11 1.24 8.70
N LEU A 50 -3.83 1.17 9.11
CA LEU A 50 -3.00 -0.01 8.86
C LEU A 50 -3.51 -1.20 9.68
N ALA A 51 -3.26 -2.40 9.19
CA ALA A 51 -3.64 -3.63 9.90
C ALA A 51 -3.08 -3.67 11.32
N SER A 52 -3.91 -3.99 12.31
CA SER A 52 -3.52 -4.12 13.72
C SER A 52 -2.63 -5.34 13.99
N GLU A 53 -2.65 -6.34 13.09
CA GLU A 53 -1.88 -7.58 13.23
C GLU A 53 -1.11 -7.99 11.96
N GLY A 54 0.06 -8.59 12.18
CA GLY A 54 0.94 -9.08 11.11
C GLY A 54 1.73 -7.96 10.43
N TRP A 55 2.05 -8.16 9.15
CA TRP A 55 2.75 -7.15 8.35
C TRP A 55 1.80 -6.02 7.95
N GLN A 56 2.32 -4.80 7.81
CA GLN A 56 1.54 -3.60 7.48
C GLN A 56 1.96 -2.99 6.14
N LEU A 57 3.26 -2.89 5.90
CA LEU A 57 3.83 -2.25 4.73
C LEU A 57 5.01 -3.06 4.22
N LEU A 58 4.99 -3.39 2.93
CA LEU A 58 6.16 -3.92 2.23
C LEU A 58 6.57 -2.92 1.15
N PRO A 59 7.86 -2.52 1.12
CA PRO A 59 8.35 -1.61 0.09
C PRO A 59 8.34 -2.29 -1.29
N PRO A 60 8.45 -1.50 -2.37
CA PRO A 60 8.64 -2.06 -3.70
C PRO A 60 9.88 -2.94 -3.75
N MET A 61 9.72 -4.12 -4.35
CA MET A 61 10.77 -5.11 -4.52
C MET A 61 11.25 -5.12 -5.96
N ASP A 62 12.54 -5.30 -6.15
CA ASP A 62 13.12 -5.54 -7.47
C ASP A 62 12.52 -6.82 -8.06
N PRO A 63 11.97 -6.80 -9.29
CA PRO A 63 11.40 -8.00 -9.91
C PRO A 63 12.41 -9.13 -10.12
N GLY A 64 13.71 -8.81 -10.19
CA GLY A 64 14.81 -9.78 -10.25
C GLY A 64 15.22 -10.35 -8.90
N GLY A 65 14.57 -9.95 -7.80
CA GLY A 65 14.85 -10.43 -6.44
C GLY A 65 16.04 -9.76 -5.77
N MET A 66 16.53 -8.64 -6.30
CA MET A 66 17.70 -7.92 -5.75
C MET A 66 17.41 -7.14 -4.45
N GLY A 67 16.17 -7.22 -3.93
CA GLY A 67 15.76 -6.64 -2.67
C GLY A 67 14.83 -5.43 -2.82
N GLU A 68 14.68 -4.68 -1.73
CA GLU A 68 13.81 -3.49 -1.70
C GLU A 68 14.37 -2.38 -2.58
N LEU A 69 13.51 -1.68 -3.32
CA LEU A 69 13.86 -0.56 -4.18
C LEU A 69 13.81 0.78 -3.45
N GLY A 70 13.15 0.85 -2.28
CA GLY A 70 12.92 2.11 -1.56
C GLY A 70 12.78 1.94 -0.06
N VAL A 71 12.51 3.06 0.61
CA VAL A 71 12.07 3.12 2.01
C VAL A 71 10.64 3.62 2.01
N VAL A 72 9.72 2.82 2.54
CA VAL A 72 8.30 3.17 2.64
C VAL A 72 7.95 3.53 4.08
N GLU A 73 7.07 4.50 4.24
CA GLU A 73 6.39 4.81 5.50
C GLU A 73 4.89 5.04 5.25
N ALA A 74 4.08 4.85 6.29
CA ALA A 74 2.73 5.40 6.29
C ALA A 74 2.39 6.03 7.64
N GLU A 75 1.50 7.00 7.58
CA GLU A 75 1.04 7.81 8.69
C GLU A 75 -0.48 7.92 8.61
N GLN A 76 -1.18 7.72 9.74
CA GLN A 76 -2.61 7.91 9.78
C GLN A 76 -2.95 9.39 9.87
N THR A 77 -3.86 9.83 9.00
CA THR A 77 -4.40 11.19 8.96
C THR A 77 -5.49 11.35 10.01
N GLU A 78 -5.70 12.58 10.47
CA GLU A 78 -6.78 12.91 11.43
C GLU A 78 -8.18 12.54 10.90
N SER A 79 -8.36 12.51 9.58
CA SER A 79 -9.61 12.09 8.92
C SER A 79 -9.78 10.57 8.80
N GLY A 80 -8.88 9.76 9.38
CA GLY A 80 -8.94 8.30 9.34
C GLY A 80 -8.35 7.65 8.09
N GLY A 81 -7.90 8.43 7.11
CA GLY A 81 -7.12 7.94 5.96
C GLY A 81 -5.64 7.71 6.29
N LEU A 82 -4.85 7.27 5.33
CA LEU A 82 -3.40 7.08 5.44
C LEU A 82 -2.67 7.96 4.43
N THR A 83 -1.58 8.58 4.84
CA THR A 83 -0.56 9.12 3.92
C THR A 83 0.59 8.13 3.83
N ILE A 84 0.88 7.64 2.63
CA ILE A 84 1.96 6.70 2.34
C ILE A 84 3.05 7.45 1.58
N ARG A 85 4.30 7.31 2.02
CA ARG A 85 5.44 7.97 1.38
C ARG A 85 6.52 6.97 1.00
N LEU A 86 7.12 7.18 -0.17
CA LEU A 86 8.20 6.37 -0.71
C LEU A 86 9.43 7.22 -1.02
N TYR A 87 10.57 6.76 -0.55
CA TYR A 87 11.85 7.43 -0.71
C TYR A 87 12.86 6.50 -1.38
N LYS A 88 13.80 7.09 -2.14
CA LYS A 88 15.00 6.38 -2.59
C LYS A 88 15.78 5.86 -1.39
N GLN A 89 16.48 4.74 -1.55
CA GLN A 89 17.44 4.30 -0.55
C GLN A 89 18.66 5.21 -0.57
N LYS A 90 19.05 5.71 0.60
CA LYS A 90 20.29 6.47 0.78
C LYS A 90 21.14 5.77 1.82
N TYR A 91 22.42 5.57 1.54
CA TYR A 91 23.37 4.99 2.49
C TYR A 91 24.29 6.10 2.98
N MET A 92 24.42 6.24 4.30
CA MET A 92 25.30 7.21 4.94
C MET A 92 26.28 6.49 5.85
N LEU A 93 27.54 6.93 5.84
CA LEU A 93 28.53 6.49 6.81
C LEU A 93 28.32 7.28 8.11
N SER A 94 28.03 6.60 9.20
CA SER A 94 27.90 7.22 10.52
C SER A 94 29.27 7.59 11.09
N ASP A 95 29.29 8.44 12.12
CA ASP A 95 30.52 8.82 12.83
C ASP A 95 31.24 7.61 13.45
N GLY A 96 30.50 6.52 13.73
CA GLY A 96 31.03 5.24 14.21
C GLY A 96 31.59 4.34 13.09
N GLY A 97 31.54 4.78 11.83
CA GLY A 97 32.00 4.00 10.67
C GLY A 97 31.01 2.97 10.14
N GLU A 98 29.74 3.02 10.58
CA GLU A 98 28.69 2.10 10.13
C GLU A 98 28.00 2.63 8.87
N ILE A 99 27.64 1.75 7.94
CA ILE A 99 26.79 2.10 6.80
C ILE A 99 25.33 1.99 7.23
N VAL A 100 24.64 3.14 7.30
CA VAL A 100 23.23 3.23 7.71
C VAL A 100 22.36 3.53 6.50
N LYS A 101 21.31 2.71 6.31
CA LYS A 101 20.24 2.98 5.33
C LYS A 101 19.30 4.05 5.89
N THR A 102 19.08 5.11 5.13
CA THR A 102 18.21 6.23 5.45
C THR A 102 17.30 6.59 4.27
N LYS A 103 16.38 7.53 4.50
CA LYS A 103 15.47 8.07 3.48
C LYS A 103 16.24 9.04 2.58
N GLY A 104 16.23 8.77 1.28
CA GLY A 104 16.72 9.68 0.25
C GLY A 104 15.65 10.67 -0.20
N GLU A 105 15.74 11.11 -1.46
CA GLU A 105 14.70 11.92 -2.08
C GLU A 105 13.40 11.13 -2.25
N PRO A 106 12.23 11.79 -2.21
CA PRO A 106 10.97 11.17 -2.58
C PRO A 106 11.03 10.57 -3.98
N MET A 107 10.40 9.42 -4.18
CA MET A 107 10.29 8.79 -5.49
C MET A 107 8.94 8.11 -5.66
N ASP A 108 8.42 8.13 -6.89
CA ASP A 108 7.23 7.36 -7.21
C ASP A 108 7.51 5.86 -7.23
N VAL A 109 6.45 5.07 -6.99
CA VAL A 109 6.49 3.61 -7.12
C VAL A 109 6.89 3.27 -8.57
N PRO A 110 7.97 2.47 -8.77
CA PRO A 110 8.38 2.03 -10.10
C PRO A 110 7.26 1.29 -10.83
N VAL A 111 7.18 1.45 -12.15
CA VAL A 111 6.09 0.89 -12.97
C VAL A 111 6.02 -0.65 -12.97
N ASN A 112 7.10 -1.30 -12.59
CA ASN A 112 7.29 -2.73 -12.53
C ASN A 112 7.26 -3.28 -11.09
N SER A 113 6.86 -2.47 -10.11
CA SER A 113 6.77 -2.86 -8.70
C SER A 113 5.59 -2.15 -8.02
N TRP A 114 5.33 -2.48 -6.75
CA TRP A 114 4.26 -1.87 -5.94
C TRP A 114 4.67 -1.66 -4.49
N ILE A 115 3.85 -0.98 -3.71
CA ILE A 115 3.91 -1.04 -2.25
C ILE A 115 2.75 -1.94 -1.82
N ASP A 116 3.03 -2.99 -1.05
CA ASP A 116 1.94 -3.74 -0.41
C ASP A 116 1.53 -3.02 0.88
N VAL A 117 0.23 -2.78 1.02
CA VAL A 117 -0.34 -2.10 2.19
C VAL A 117 -1.44 -2.99 2.76
N ARG A 118 -1.27 -3.40 4.02
CA ARG A 118 -2.29 -4.16 4.75
C ARG A 118 -3.12 -3.22 5.60
N LEU A 119 -4.43 -3.36 5.50
CA LEU A 119 -5.39 -2.43 6.09
C LEU A 119 -6.31 -3.15 7.07
N ASP A 120 -6.68 -2.44 8.12
CA ASP A 120 -7.90 -2.74 8.84
C ASP A 120 -9.06 -2.01 8.16
N MET A 121 -10.13 -2.73 7.84
CA MET A 121 -11.32 -2.16 7.23
C MET A 121 -12.39 -1.84 8.29
N PRO A 122 -13.21 -0.79 8.10
CA PRO A 122 -14.34 -0.48 8.97
C PRO A 122 -15.27 -1.69 9.15
N THR A 123 -15.92 -1.81 10.31
CA THR A 123 -16.80 -2.94 10.63
C THR A 123 -18.01 -3.06 9.72
N ASP A 124 -18.44 -1.93 9.15
CA ASP A 124 -19.51 -1.77 8.17
C ASP A 124 -19.00 -1.77 6.72
N SER A 125 -17.74 -2.18 6.49
CA SER A 125 -17.21 -2.38 5.13
C SER A 125 -18.00 -3.45 4.37
N ILE A 126 -18.03 -3.31 3.04
CA ILE A 126 -18.76 -4.20 2.13
C ILE A 126 -18.37 -5.67 2.38
N PHE A 127 -17.07 -5.93 2.51
CA PHE A 127 -16.55 -7.26 2.79
C PHE A 127 -17.03 -7.81 4.14
N LYS A 128 -16.85 -7.08 5.25
CA LYS A 128 -17.23 -7.56 6.58
C LYS A 128 -18.75 -7.77 6.71
N CYS A 129 -19.56 -6.90 6.12
CA CYS A 129 -21.01 -7.08 6.07
C CYS A 129 -21.40 -8.32 5.26
N SER A 130 -20.72 -8.62 4.15
CA SER A 130 -20.98 -9.83 3.37
C SER A 130 -20.68 -11.11 4.17
N GLN A 131 -19.58 -11.12 4.92
CA GLN A 131 -19.19 -12.26 5.76
C GLN A 131 -20.19 -12.51 6.90
N GLN A 132 -20.64 -11.44 7.57
CA GLN A 132 -21.64 -11.53 8.64
C GLN A 132 -22.98 -12.09 8.15
N ARG A 133 -23.40 -11.71 6.93
CA ARG A 133 -24.63 -12.21 6.32
C ARG A 133 -24.55 -13.71 6.04
N LEU A 134 -23.45 -14.16 5.44
CA LEU A 134 -23.22 -15.57 5.13
C LEU A 134 -23.21 -16.43 6.42
N GLN A 135 -22.56 -15.96 7.48
CA GLN A 135 -22.54 -16.65 8.77
C GLN A 135 -23.94 -16.74 9.40
N SER A 136 -24.76 -15.69 9.29
CA SER A 136 -26.14 -15.70 9.82
C SER A 136 -27.05 -16.67 9.07
N ASP A 137 -26.85 -16.81 7.75
CA ASP A 137 -27.61 -17.73 6.90
C ASP A 137 -27.20 -19.21 7.13
N GLU A 138 -25.96 -19.48 7.56
CA GLU A 138 -25.48 -20.81 7.92
C GLU A 138 -25.95 -21.27 9.32
N GLU A 139 -26.23 -20.34 10.24
CA GLU A 139 -26.71 -20.64 11.60
C GLU A 139 -28.25 -20.69 11.73
N SER A 140 -29.00 -20.43 10.65
CA SER A 140 -30.48 -20.42 10.60
C SER A 140 -31.07 -21.70 10.03
#